data_AF-A0A931WBT0-F1
#
_entry.id   AF-A0A931WBT0-F1
#
_cell.length_a   1.000
_cell.length_b   1.000
_cell.length_c   1.000
_cell.angle_alpha   90.00
_cell.angle_beta   90.00
_cell.angle_gamma   90.00
#
_symmetry.space_group_name_H-M   'P 1'
#
loop_
_entity.id
_entity.type
_entity.pdbx_description
1 polymer ?
#
loop_
_entity_poly.entity_id
_entity_poly.type
_entity_poly.pdbx_seq_one_letter_code
_entity_poly.pdbx_strand_id
1 'polypeptide(L)'
;MVATMEQQPIIAVSAAEWKQFGCPYCGYRSGYPRMSCGGATLVECGSPECNKGCLVLAEDITESPVGINNIYPQLQDHPRRGIPSHGQPDTRPEGGGEFFRSRGMGLDNCSCFVCGTHDRDGKGHYMLNNIAAFVRCKEAGERVVAMFARGARLDYREHEPDYVQVKVGACDAHQPNLILLNALTRDGIITVERIRRAAQFKRKRRSRTA
;
A
#
# COMPACT_ATOMS: atom_id res chain seq x y z
N MET A 1 -16.04 -11.21 -33.12
CA MET A 1 -15.82 -9.80 -33.52
C MET A 1 -16.00 -8.97 -32.25
N VAL A 2 -14.91 -8.47 -31.67
CA VAL A 2 -15.00 -7.65 -30.45
C VAL A 2 -15.44 -6.28 -30.91
N ALA A 3 -16.67 -5.89 -30.57
CA ALA A 3 -17.15 -4.54 -30.81
C ALA A 3 -16.16 -3.57 -30.17
N THR A 4 -15.51 -2.75 -30.98
CA THR A 4 -14.71 -1.63 -30.50
C THR A 4 -15.66 -0.69 -29.78
N MET A 5 -15.70 -0.77 -28.45
CA MET A 5 -16.41 0.19 -27.62
C MET A 5 -15.96 1.58 -28.05
N GLU A 6 -16.89 2.40 -28.55
CA GLU A 6 -16.62 3.81 -28.79
C GLU A 6 -16.05 4.39 -27.49
N GLN A 7 -14.82 4.90 -27.55
CA GLN A 7 -14.18 5.53 -26.41
C GLN A 7 -14.94 6.81 -26.08
N GLN A 8 -15.95 6.71 -25.21
CA GLN A 8 -16.55 7.90 -24.61
C GLN A 8 -15.49 8.60 -23.74
N PRO A 9 -15.52 9.93 -23.66
CA PRO A 9 -14.48 10.72 -23.00
C PRO A 9 -14.45 10.55 -21.48
N ILE A 10 -15.52 10.00 -20.89
CA ILE A 10 -15.69 9.86 -19.45
C ILE A 10 -16.00 8.41 -19.14
N ILE A 11 -15.21 7.83 -18.24
CA ILE A 11 -15.41 6.45 -17.80
C ILE A 11 -16.55 6.45 -16.77
N ALA A 12 -17.51 5.56 -16.97
CA ALA A 12 -18.55 5.25 -15.99
C ALA A 12 -18.48 3.77 -15.61
N VAL A 13 -18.43 3.48 -14.32
CA VAL A 13 -18.31 2.13 -13.76
C VAL A 13 -19.39 1.90 -12.71
N SER A 14 -19.73 0.65 -12.43
CA SER A 14 -20.71 0.33 -11.39
C SER A 14 -20.14 0.60 -9.99
N ALA A 15 -21.02 0.79 -9.01
CA ALA A 15 -20.64 0.96 -7.61
C ALA A 15 -19.93 -0.29 -7.05
N ALA A 16 -20.39 -1.49 -7.41
CA ALA A 16 -19.71 -2.74 -7.09
C ALA A 16 -18.27 -2.76 -7.64
N GLU A 17 -18.07 -2.39 -8.90
CA GLU A 17 -16.74 -2.37 -9.50
C GLU A 17 -15.85 -1.26 -8.97
N TRP A 18 -16.39 -0.07 -8.72
CA TRP A 18 -15.66 1.00 -8.02
C TRP A 18 -15.20 0.52 -6.64
N LYS A 19 -16.07 -0.15 -5.88
CA LYS A 19 -15.72 -0.73 -4.59
C LYS A 19 -14.62 -1.78 -4.75
N GLN A 20 -14.63 -2.59 -5.80
CA GLN A 20 -13.66 -3.66 -6.02
C GLN A 20 -12.32 -3.18 -6.59
N PHE A 21 -12.32 -2.20 -7.49
CA PHE A 21 -11.15 -1.85 -8.30
C PHE A 21 -10.70 -0.39 -8.13
N GLY A 22 -11.49 0.43 -7.44
CA GLY A 22 -11.19 1.85 -7.18
C GLY A 22 -11.28 2.72 -8.42
N CYS A 23 -10.43 3.75 -8.47
CA CYS A 23 -10.35 4.65 -9.60
C CYS A 23 -10.03 3.90 -10.91
N PRO A 24 -10.80 4.07 -12.00
CA PRO A 24 -10.54 3.38 -13.26
C PRO A 24 -9.18 3.75 -13.87
N TYR A 25 -8.63 4.91 -13.53
CA TYR A 25 -7.35 5.38 -14.06
C TYR A 25 -6.14 4.85 -13.28
N CYS A 26 -6.22 4.72 -11.94
CA CYS A 26 -5.06 4.39 -11.11
C CYS A 26 -5.29 3.31 -10.04
N GLY A 27 -6.55 2.97 -9.75
CA GLY A 27 -6.95 1.98 -8.75
C GLY A 27 -7.15 2.52 -7.34
N TYR A 28 -6.84 3.79 -7.10
CA TYR A 28 -6.99 4.42 -5.79
C TYR A 28 -8.47 4.46 -5.40
N ARG A 29 -8.82 3.95 -4.22
CA ARG A 29 -10.22 3.70 -3.85
C ARG A 29 -10.89 4.86 -3.13
N SER A 30 -10.09 5.82 -2.68
CA SER A 30 -10.60 7.04 -2.09
C SER A 30 -10.85 8.08 -3.17
N GLY A 31 -11.99 8.76 -3.09
CA GLY A 31 -12.35 9.83 -4.00
C GLY A 31 -13.30 10.80 -3.33
N TYR A 32 -13.36 11.99 -3.90
CA TYR A 32 -14.24 13.05 -3.42
C TYR A 32 -15.47 13.10 -4.32
N PRO A 33 -16.69 12.84 -3.78
CA PRO A 33 -17.90 13.02 -4.55
C PRO A 33 -18.05 14.51 -4.87
N ARG A 34 -18.09 14.84 -6.17
CA ARG A 34 -18.30 16.21 -6.65
C ARG A 34 -19.78 16.52 -6.84
N MET A 35 -20.54 15.51 -7.25
CA MET A 35 -21.96 15.61 -7.53
C MET A 35 -22.59 14.22 -7.44
N SER A 36 -23.80 14.12 -6.89
CA SER A 36 -24.61 12.90 -6.88
C SER A 36 -26.04 13.22 -7.30
N CYS A 37 -26.56 12.53 -8.29
CA CYS A 37 -27.94 12.69 -8.75
C CYS A 37 -28.43 11.41 -9.45
N GLY A 38 -29.68 11.03 -9.21
CA GLY A 38 -30.37 9.97 -9.97
C GLY A 38 -29.70 8.59 -9.96
N GLY A 39 -28.89 8.27 -8.95
CA GLY A 39 -28.13 7.01 -8.92
C GLY A 39 -26.77 7.07 -9.64
N ALA A 40 -26.28 8.25 -10.00
CA ALA A 40 -24.90 8.43 -10.43
C ALA A 40 -24.17 9.43 -9.53
N THR A 41 -22.88 9.18 -9.32
CA THR A 41 -21.98 10.06 -8.60
C THR A 41 -20.74 10.35 -9.43
N LEU A 42 -20.47 11.64 -9.69
CA LEU A 42 -19.18 12.07 -10.22
C LEU A 42 -18.17 12.06 -9.08
N VAL A 43 -17.17 11.20 -9.18
CA VAL A 43 -16.11 11.04 -8.17
C VAL A 43 -14.79 11.53 -8.75
N GLU A 44 -14.12 12.42 -8.04
CA GLU A 44 -12.73 12.80 -8.33
C GLU A 44 -11.78 11.92 -7.53
N CYS A 45 -10.82 11.28 -8.20
CA CYS A 45 -9.84 10.42 -7.54
C CYS A 45 -9.02 11.20 -6.50
N GLY A 46 -8.95 10.70 -5.26
CA GLY A 46 -8.20 11.36 -4.19
C GLY A 46 -6.69 11.11 -4.21
N SER A 47 -6.17 10.40 -5.22
CA SER A 47 -4.73 10.18 -5.37
C SER A 47 -4.06 11.46 -5.87
N PRO A 48 -3.01 11.97 -5.19
CA PRO A 48 -2.36 13.22 -5.57
C PRO A 48 -1.70 13.18 -6.95
N GLU A 49 -1.38 11.98 -7.45
CA GLU A 49 -0.80 11.77 -8.79
C GLU A 49 -1.87 11.60 -9.89
N CYS A 50 -3.12 11.31 -9.53
CA CYS A 50 -4.18 11.02 -10.50
C CYS A 50 -5.13 12.19 -10.69
N ASN A 51 -5.88 12.58 -9.65
CA ASN A 51 -6.90 13.65 -9.68
C ASN A 51 -7.90 13.61 -10.86
N LYS A 52 -8.11 12.45 -11.50
CA LYS A 52 -9.06 12.30 -12.61
C LYS A 52 -10.47 12.01 -12.08
N GLY A 53 -11.48 12.54 -12.78
CA GLY A 53 -12.88 12.30 -12.50
C GLY A 53 -13.46 11.12 -13.30
N CYS A 54 -14.35 10.35 -12.69
CA CYS A 54 -15.16 9.33 -13.37
C CYS A 54 -16.56 9.27 -12.73
N LEU A 55 -17.49 8.62 -13.42
CA LEU A 55 -18.82 8.37 -12.87
C LEU A 55 -18.89 7.00 -12.21
N VAL A 56 -19.49 6.96 -11.04
CA VAL A 56 -19.85 5.73 -10.34
C VAL A 56 -21.36 5.63 -10.38
N LEU A 57 -21.86 4.61 -11.07
CA LEU A 57 -23.28 4.36 -11.26
C LEU A 57 -23.77 3.35 -10.21
N ALA A 58 -24.94 3.57 -9.64
CA ALA A 58 -25.62 2.60 -8.80
C ALA A 58 -25.89 1.31 -9.60
N GLU A 59 -26.14 0.22 -8.88
CA GLU A 59 -26.54 -1.03 -9.52
C GLU A 59 -27.79 -0.80 -10.39
N ASP A 60 -27.87 -1.51 -11.51
CA ASP A 60 -28.93 -1.42 -12.53
C ASP A 60 -28.99 -0.11 -13.35
N ILE A 61 -28.11 0.86 -13.10
CA ILE A 61 -28.01 2.07 -13.93
C ILE A 61 -27.01 1.86 -15.07
N THR A 62 -27.50 1.82 -16.31
CA THR A 62 -26.67 1.62 -17.51
C THR A 62 -26.21 2.92 -18.16
N GLU A 63 -26.85 4.05 -17.87
CA GLU A 63 -26.49 5.38 -18.37
C GLU A 63 -26.55 6.39 -17.23
N SER A 64 -25.55 7.26 -17.13
CA SER A 64 -25.59 8.36 -16.18
C SER A 64 -26.78 9.27 -16.45
N PRO A 65 -27.64 9.59 -15.47
CA PRO A 65 -28.66 10.64 -15.60
C PRO A 65 -28.06 12.05 -15.55
N VAL A 66 -26.76 12.17 -15.23
CA VAL A 66 -26.02 13.43 -15.22
C VAL A 66 -25.17 13.53 -16.48
N GLY A 67 -25.48 14.53 -17.30
CA GLY A 67 -24.69 14.88 -18.46
C GLY A 67 -23.48 15.74 -18.06
N ILE A 68 -22.30 15.40 -18.57
CA ILE A 68 -21.09 16.23 -18.47
C ILE A 68 -20.79 16.74 -19.87
N ASN A 69 -20.86 18.07 -20.07
CA ASN A 69 -20.74 18.69 -21.40
C ASN A 69 -21.73 18.10 -22.43
N ASN A 70 -22.98 17.87 -22.03
CA ASN A 70 -24.04 17.21 -22.82
C ASN A 70 -23.76 15.75 -23.23
N ILE A 71 -22.77 15.10 -22.63
CA ILE A 71 -22.51 13.67 -22.83
C ILE A 71 -23.03 12.94 -21.60
N TYR A 72 -23.81 11.89 -21.81
CA TYR A 72 -24.37 11.03 -20.77
C TYR A 72 -23.63 9.69 -20.80
N PRO A 73 -22.60 9.48 -19.95
CA PRO A 73 -21.74 8.32 -20.09
C PRO A 73 -22.48 7.02 -19.77
N GLN A 74 -22.29 6.03 -20.64
CA GLN A 74 -22.83 4.69 -20.50
C GLN A 74 -21.94 3.85 -19.60
N LEU A 75 -22.51 2.89 -18.88
CA LEU A 75 -21.78 1.94 -18.05
C LEU A 75 -20.76 1.15 -18.90
N GLN A 76 -19.54 1.05 -18.39
CA GLN A 76 -18.46 0.29 -19.01
C GLN A 76 -17.92 -0.76 -18.05
N ASP A 77 -17.29 -1.78 -18.62
CA ASP A 77 -16.44 -2.67 -17.85
C ASP A 77 -15.29 -1.89 -17.20
N HIS A 78 -15.04 -2.16 -15.92
CA HIS A 78 -13.94 -1.51 -15.23
C HIS A 78 -12.59 -1.83 -15.89
N PRO A 79 -11.80 -0.82 -16.33
CA PRO A 79 -10.56 -1.04 -17.10
C PRO A 79 -9.46 -1.73 -16.28
N ARG A 80 -9.64 -1.84 -14.97
CA ARG A 80 -8.73 -2.53 -14.05
C ARG A 80 -9.17 -3.96 -13.68
N ARG A 81 -10.17 -4.54 -14.34
CA ARG A 81 -10.45 -5.97 -14.18
C ARG A 81 -9.17 -6.77 -14.42
N GLY A 82 -8.87 -7.70 -13.50
CA GLY A 82 -7.64 -8.51 -13.53
C GLY A 82 -6.40 -7.84 -12.94
N ILE A 83 -6.47 -6.58 -12.52
CA ILE A 83 -5.43 -5.91 -11.72
C ILE A 83 -5.78 -6.10 -10.24
N PRO A 84 -4.80 -6.38 -9.35
CA PRO A 84 -5.06 -6.59 -7.93
C PRO A 84 -5.92 -5.47 -7.35
N SER A 85 -6.94 -5.87 -6.62
CA SER A 85 -7.98 -5.00 -6.10
C SER A 85 -7.43 -4.01 -5.06
N HIS A 86 -6.32 -4.32 -4.38
CA HIS A 86 -5.83 -3.56 -3.23
C HIS A 86 -4.44 -2.98 -3.44
N GLY A 87 -4.31 -1.65 -3.33
CA GLY A 87 -3.06 -0.92 -3.47
C GLY A 87 -2.75 -0.46 -4.90
N GLN A 88 -1.50 -0.07 -5.12
CA GLN A 88 -0.98 0.31 -6.42
C GLN A 88 -0.66 -0.94 -7.28
N PRO A 89 -0.53 -0.79 -8.61
CA PRO A 89 -0.12 -1.90 -9.47
C PRO A 89 1.10 -2.64 -8.89
N ASP A 90 1.06 -3.98 -8.95
CA ASP A 90 2.11 -4.86 -8.42
C ASP A 90 3.36 -4.85 -9.30
N THR A 91 3.95 -3.67 -9.46
CA THR A 91 5.21 -3.45 -10.19
C THR A 91 6.39 -3.60 -9.24
N ARG A 92 7.54 -3.99 -9.81
CA ARG A 92 8.77 -4.20 -9.05
C ARG A 92 9.85 -3.17 -9.45
N PRO A 93 10.77 -2.82 -8.53
CA PRO A 93 11.93 -2.00 -8.87
C PRO A 93 12.84 -2.68 -9.89
N GLU A 94 13.39 -1.88 -10.81
CA GLU A 94 14.45 -2.32 -11.72
C GLU A 94 15.72 -2.60 -10.89
N GLY A 95 16.12 -3.88 -10.80
CA GLY A 95 17.20 -4.34 -9.89
C GLY A 95 16.74 -5.26 -8.76
N GLY A 96 15.43 -5.52 -8.64
CA GLY A 96 14.86 -6.52 -7.73
C GLY A 96 14.46 -5.97 -6.36
N GLY A 97 13.92 -6.86 -5.52
CA GLY A 97 13.31 -6.47 -4.25
C GLY A 97 11.88 -5.96 -4.39
N GLU A 98 11.45 -5.13 -3.44
CA GLU A 98 10.11 -4.54 -3.39
C GLU A 98 10.17 -3.07 -3.00
N PHE A 99 9.18 -2.29 -3.44
CA PHE A 99 9.01 -0.91 -2.96
C PHE A 99 8.65 -0.92 -1.47
N PHE A 100 9.36 -0.12 -0.68
CA PHE A 100 9.31 -0.10 0.77
C PHE A 100 9.56 1.33 1.30
N ARG A 101 8.52 2.15 1.32
CA ARG A 101 8.61 3.54 1.75
C ARG A 101 8.40 3.67 3.26
N SER A 102 9.50 3.65 4.02
CA SER A 102 9.49 3.82 5.47
C SER A 102 8.88 5.17 5.89
N ARG A 103 8.03 5.15 6.92
CA ARG A 103 7.45 6.34 7.57
C ARG A 103 8.29 6.87 8.73
N GLY A 104 9.48 6.28 8.95
CA GLY A 104 10.31 6.55 10.11
C GLY A 104 10.09 5.57 11.25
N MET A 105 10.76 5.86 12.37
CA MET A 105 10.79 5.00 13.55
C MET A 105 9.60 5.30 14.47
N GLY A 106 9.04 4.27 15.09
CA GLY A 106 7.96 4.38 16.08
C GLY A 106 8.02 3.27 17.12
N LEU A 107 6.86 3.04 17.77
CA LEU A 107 6.61 1.90 18.65
C LEU A 107 5.39 1.12 18.15
N ASP A 108 5.44 -0.21 18.22
CA ASP A 108 4.31 -1.07 17.84
C ASP A 108 4.36 -2.40 18.59
N ASN A 109 3.21 -3.07 18.67
CA ASN A 109 3.12 -4.44 19.14
C ASN A 109 3.57 -5.39 18.01
N CYS A 110 4.83 -5.82 18.11
CA CYS A 110 5.50 -6.66 17.13
C CYS A 110 6.66 -7.41 17.80
N SER A 111 7.30 -8.32 17.05
CA SER A 111 8.48 -9.05 17.52
C SER A 111 9.76 -8.49 16.89
N CYS A 112 10.90 -8.71 17.56
CA CYS A 112 12.20 -8.33 17.04
C CYS A 112 12.59 -9.14 15.80
N PHE A 113 12.94 -8.47 14.69
CA PHE A 113 13.34 -9.14 13.44
C PHE A 113 14.68 -9.87 13.52
N VAL A 114 15.48 -9.60 14.55
CA VAL A 114 16.77 -10.26 14.77
C VAL A 114 16.62 -11.49 15.68
N CYS A 115 16.08 -11.33 16.89
CA CYS A 115 15.99 -12.43 17.85
C CYS A 115 14.59 -13.05 18.02
N GLY A 116 13.52 -12.37 17.59
CA GLY A 116 12.14 -12.87 17.70
C GLY A 116 11.45 -12.59 19.03
N THR A 117 12.10 -11.92 19.98
CA THR A 117 11.46 -11.55 21.25
C THR A 117 10.28 -10.60 21.03
N HIS A 118 9.24 -10.73 21.86
CA HIS A 118 8.15 -9.77 22.01
C HIS A 118 8.35 -8.86 23.23
N ASP A 119 9.49 -8.94 23.89
CA ASP A 119 9.86 -8.09 25.03
C ASP A 119 10.94 -7.10 24.59
N ARG A 120 10.64 -5.80 24.69
CA ARG A 120 11.52 -4.72 24.25
C ARG A 120 12.81 -4.68 25.07
N ASP A 121 12.74 -4.89 26.37
CA ASP A 121 13.84 -4.60 27.30
C ASP A 121 14.10 -5.69 28.35
N GLY A 122 13.37 -6.81 28.30
CA GLY A 122 13.49 -7.92 29.25
C GLY A 122 12.66 -7.73 30.51
N LYS A 123 11.76 -6.74 30.55
CA LYS A 123 10.88 -6.43 31.69
C LYS A 123 9.41 -6.62 31.38
N GLY A 124 9.08 -7.29 30.26
CA GLY A 124 7.71 -7.53 29.81
C GLY A 124 7.09 -6.39 29.00
N HIS A 125 7.87 -5.40 28.54
CA HIS A 125 7.34 -4.31 27.71
C HIS A 125 7.12 -4.79 26.26
N TYR A 126 5.87 -4.91 25.83
CA TYR A 126 5.50 -5.48 24.52
C TYR A 126 5.50 -4.50 23.34
N MET A 127 5.66 -3.20 23.60
CA MET A 127 5.75 -2.16 22.55
C MET A 127 7.21 -1.98 22.12
N LEU A 128 7.61 -2.65 21.04
CA LEU A 128 8.98 -2.63 20.52
C LEU A 128 9.21 -1.43 19.60
N ASN A 129 10.48 -1.03 19.43
CA ASN A 129 10.87 -0.09 18.37
C ASN A 129 10.46 -0.67 17.02
N ASN A 130 9.87 0.12 16.13
CA ASN A 130 9.49 -0.37 14.81
C ASN A 130 9.82 0.61 13.69
N ILE A 131 9.82 0.11 12.47
CA ILE A 131 9.53 0.89 11.26
C ILE A 131 8.24 0.37 10.65
N ALA A 132 7.41 1.28 10.14
CA ALA A 132 6.27 0.98 9.30
C ALA A 132 6.54 1.54 7.90
N ALA A 133 6.46 0.70 6.87
CA ALA A 133 6.72 1.11 5.51
C ALA A 133 5.54 0.78 4.61
N PHE A 134 5.14 1.74 3.77
CA PHE A 134 4.16 1.48 2.73
C PHE A 134 4.76 0.60 1.63
N VAL A 135 3.96 -0.35 1.17
CA VAL A 135 4.23 -1.23 0.02
C VAL A 135 3.17 -1.00 -1.07
N ARG A 136 3.40 -1.50 -2.28
CA ARG A 136 2.47 -1.24 -3.41
C ARG A 136 1.10 -1.85 -3.16
N CYS A 137 1.05 -3.15 -2.89
CA CYS A 137 -0.19 -3.91 -2.71
C CYS A 137 -0.03 -4.97 -1.61
N LYS A 138 -1.11 -5.68 -1.31
CA LYS A 138 -1.12 -6.76 -0.33
C LYS A 138 -0.09 -7.85 -0.69
N GLU A 139 -0.08 -8.26 -1.94
CA GLU A 139 0.80 -9.32 -2.45
C GLU A 139 2.28 -8.91 -2.34
N ALA A 140 2.61 -7.65 -2.66
CA ALA A 140 3.95 -7.10 -2.45
C ALA A 140 4.33 -7.11 -0.96
N GLY A 141 3.40 -6.72 -0.09
CA GLY A 141 3.58 -6.77 1.36
C GLY A 141 3.86 -8.17 1.89
N GLU A 142 3.11 -9.17 1.44
CA GLU A 142 3.34 -10.58 1.78
C GLU A 142 4.71 -11.06 1.33
N ARG A 143 5.15 -10.68 0.12
CA ARG A 143 6.51 -11.00 -0.37
C ARG A 143 7.58 -10.35 0.48
N VAL A 144 7.41 -9.09 0.89
CA VAL A 144 8.35 -8.43 1.82
C VAL A 144 8.40 -9.16 3.15
N VAL A 145 7.25 -9.52 3.74
CA VAL A 145 7.21 -10.27 5.00
C VAL A 145 7.97 -11.59 4.88
N ALA A 146 7.81 -12.31 3.75
CA ALA A 146 8.53 -13.55 3.47
C ALA A 146 10.07 -13.38 3.34
N MET A 147 10.57 -12.16 3.10
CA MET A 147 12.01 -11.90 3.11
C MET A 147 12.61 -11.93 4.52
N PHE A 148 11.80 -11.78 5.55
CA PHE A 148 12.23 -11.82 6.95
C PHE A 148 12.02 -13.20 7.54
N ALA A 149 13.01 -13.69 8.27
CA ALA A 149 12.85 -14.94 9.03
C ALA A 149 11.88 -14.80 10.21
N ARG A 150 11.66 -13.58 10.71
CA ARG A 150 10.79 -13.23 11.86
C ARG A 150 10.62 -11.71 11.99
N GLY A 151 9.69 -11.28 12.84
CA GLY A 151 9.56 -9.90 13.32
C GLY A 151 9.09 -8.87 12.28
N ALA A 152 8.69 -9.32 11.09
CA ALA A 152 7.95 -8.53 10.13
C ALA A 152 6.49 -9.02 10.07
N ARG A 153 5.54 -8.09 9.98
CA ARG A 153 4.12 -8.39 9.78
C ARG A 153 3.50 -7.44 8.77
N LEU A 154 2.50 -7.93 8.05
CA LEU A 154 1.66 -7.09 7.20
C LEU A 154 0.58 -6.44 8.07
N ASP A 155 0.47 -5.13 8.02
CA ASP A 155 -0.70 -4.36 8.48
C ASP A 155 -1.51 -4.00 7.24
N TYR A 156 -2.55 -4.79 7.03
CA TYR A 156 -3.49 -4.66 5.93
C TYR A 156 -4.90 -4.74 6.48
N ARG A 157 -5.78 -3.86 5.98
CA ARG A 157 -7.19 -3.79 6.35
C ARG A 157 -8.00 -3.73 5.07
N GLU A 158 -8.97 -4.61 4.95
CA GLU A 158 -9.80 -4.71 3.73
C GLU A 158 -10.56 -3.41 3.44
N HIS A 159 -10.95 -2.68 4.48
CA HIS A 159 -11.65 -1.39 4.39
C HIS A 159 -10.71 -0.17 4.21
N GLU A 160 -9.39 -0.33 4.34
CA GLU A 160 -8.39 0.71 4.03
C GLU A 160 -7.37 0.18 3.00
N PRO A 161 -7.82 -0.14 1.77
CA PRO A 161 -7.04 -0.92 0.81
C PRO A 161 -5.81 -0.19 0.27
N ASP A 162 -5.79 1.14 0.39
CA ASP A 162 -4.65 2.00 0.02
C ASP A 162 -3.61 2.12 1.15
N TYR A 163 -3.91 1.63 2.36
CA TYR A 163 -3.03 1.65 3.53
C TYR A 163 -2.42 0.26 3.77
N VAL A 164 -1.63 -0.22 2.82
CA VAL A 164 -0.86 -1.46 2.97
C VAL A 164 0.52 -1.16 3.54
N GLN A 165 0.80 -1.64 4.74
CA GLN A 165 2.08 -1.39 5.42
C GLN A 165 2.74 -2.69 5.89
N VAL A 166 4.06 -2.76 5.78
CA VAL A 166 4.86 -3.78 6.47
C VAL A 166 5.49 -3.15 7.71
N LYS A 167 5.31 -3.82 8.85
CA LYS A 167 5.83 -3.40 10.14
C LYS A 167 6.96 -4.33 10.58
N VAL A 168 8.11 -3.75 10.91
CA VAL A 168 9.31 -4.50 11.32
C VAL A 168 9.74 -4.02 12.70
N GLY A 169 9.79 -4.93 13.67
CA GLY A 169 10.09 -4.62 15.07
C GLY A 169 11.52 -4.91 15.51
N ALA A 170 12.00 -4.24 16.57
CA ALA A 170 13.26 -4.53 17.24
C ALA A 170 13.21 -4.22 18.75
N CYS A 171 13.75 -5.12 19.56
CA CYS A 171 14.02 -4.85 20.97
C CYS A 171 15.17 -3.85 21.13
N ASP A 172 15.38 -3.31 22.33
CA ASP A 172 16.37 -2.25 22.57
C ASP A 172 17.80 -2.70 22.24
N ALA A 173 18.12 -3.97 22.50
CA ALA A 173 19.41 -4.56 22.13
C ALA A 173 19.67 -4.55 20.60
N HIS A 174 18.62 -4.65 19.80
CA HIS A 174 18.68 -4.69 18.33
C HIS A 174 18.13 -3.43 17.65
N GLN A 175 17.84 -2.37 18.42
CA GLN A 175 17.46 -1.07 17.86
C GLN A 175 18.51 -0.54 16.84
N PRO A 176 19.84 -0.71 17.04
CA PRO A 176 20.82 -0.32 16.02
C PRO A 176 20.65 -1.05 14.68
N ASN A 177 20.22 -2.32 14.70
CA ASN A 177 19.95 -3.10 13.49
C ASN A 177 18.75 -2.53 12.72
N LEU A 178 17.70 -2.12 13.45
CA LEU A 178 16.52 -1.49 12.86
C LEU A 178 16.85 -0.11 12.26
N ILE A 179 17.67 0.68 12.95
CA ILE A 179 18.17 1.98 12.44
C ILE A 179 18.95 1.77 11.15
N LEU A 180 19.83 0.76 11.10
CA LEU A 180 20.58 0.43 9.89
C LEU A 180 19.66 -0.02 8.75
N LEU A 181 18.67 -0.88 9.03
CA LEU A 181 17.68 -1.28 8.04
C LEU A 181 16.98 -0.06 7.44
N ASN A 182 16.47 0.83 8.30
CA ASN A 182 15.80 2.06 7.87
C ASN A 182 16.71 2.95 7.00
N ALA A 183 18.01 3.02 7.32
CA ALA A 183 18.99 3.76 6.54
C ALA A 183 19.25 3.11 5.17
N LEU A 184 19.34 1.77 5.12
CA LEU A 184 19.57 1.00 3.89
C LEU A 184 18.40 1.05 2.93
N THR A 185 17.19 1.34 3.40
CA THR A 185 15.96 1.41 2.58
C THR A 185 15.49 2.85 2.35
N ARG A 186 16.34 3.86 2.53
CA ARG A 186 15.98 5.29 2.34
C ARG A 186 15.60 5.64 0.91
N ASP A 187 16.11 4.89 -0.05
CA ASP A 187 15.74 4.97 -1.48
C ASP A 187 14.38 4.35 -1.79
N GLY A 188 13.68 3.81 -0.77
CA GLY A 188 12.35 3.23 -0.93
C GLY A 188 12.36 1.81 -1.47
N ILE A 189 13.49 1.09 -1.42
CA ILE A 189 13.58 -0.32 -1.86
C ILE A 189 14.02 -1.22 -0.72
N ILE A 190 13.42 -2.40 -0.59
CA ILE A 190 13.88 -3.45 0.32
C ILE A 190 14.29 -4.71 -0.44
N THR A 191 15.36 -5.34 0.03
CA THR A 191 15.87 -6.61 -0.52
C THR A 191 16.30 -7.54 0.61
N VAL A 192 16.33 -8.84 0.33
CA VAL A 192 16.85 -9.86 1.26
C VAL A 192 18.26 -9.53 1.72
N GLU A 193 19.12 -9.01 0.84
CA GLU A 193 20.50 -8.66 1.19
C GLU A 193 20.57 -7.48 2.17
N ARG A 194 19.74 -6.45 2.01
CA ARG A 194 19.67 -5.32 2.96
C ARG A 194 19.18 -5.80 4.33
N ILE A 195 18.19 -6.69 4.36
CA ILE A 195 17.68 -7.30 5.60
C ILE A 195 18.78 -8.11 6.28
N ARG A 196 19.49 -8.98 5.55
CA ARG A 196 20.60 -9.79 6.06
C ARG A 196 21.70 -8.91 6.64
N ARG A 197 22.13 -7.88 5.91
CA ARG A 197 23.15 -6.93 6.34
C ARG A 197 22.75 -6.22 7.63
N ALA A 198 21.50 -5.79 7.73
CA ALA A 198 20.97 -5.17 8.94
C ALA A 198 20.91 -6.16 10.12
N ALA A 199 20.41 -7.38 9.90
CA ALA A 199 20.27 -8.40 10.94
C ALA A 199 21.62 -8.86 11.52
N GLN A 200 22.67 -8.91 10.70
CA GLN A 200 24.01 -9.33 11.12
C GLN A 200 24.85 -8.20 11.73
N PHE A 201 24.35 -6.97 11.75
CA PHE A 201 25.09 -5.84 12.30
C PHE A 201 25.37 -6.04 13.79
N LYS A 202 26.66 -6.01 14.14
CA LYS A 202 27.14 -6.01 15.52
C LYS A 202 27.77 -4.67 15.81
N ARG A 203 27.20 -3.92 16.76
CA ARG A 203 27.79 -2.67 17.22
C ARG A 203 29.16 -2.98 17.86
N LYS A 204 30.24 -2.43 17.30
CA LYS A 204 31.56 -2.51 17.93
C LYS A 204 31.45 -1.93 19.35
N ARG A 205 31.78 -2.73 20.37
CA ARG A 205 31.91 -2.21 21.74
C ARG A 205 33.00 -1.13 21.69
N ARG A 206 32.65 0.12 22.01
CA ARG A 206 33.65 1.14 22.29
C ARG A 206 34.36 0.66 23.56
N SER A 207 35.60 0.20 23.44
CA SER A 207 36.47 0.01 24.59
C SER A 207 36.56 1.37 25.28
N ARG A 208 36.05 1.47 26.51
CA ARG A 208 36.38 2.58 27.39
C ARG A 208 37.87 2.41 27.68
N THR A 209 38.72 3.12 26.95
CA THR A 209 40.07 3.41 27.45
C THR A 209 39.88 4.14 28.77
N ALA A 210 40.32 3.48 29.83
CA ALA A 210 40.36 4.00 31.19
C ALA A 210 41.31 5.21 31.28
#